data_AF-A0A0H2Y564-F1
#
_entry.id   AF-A0A0H2Y564-F1
#
_cell.length_a   1.000
_cell.length_b   1.000
_cell.length_c   1.000
_cell.angle_alpha   90.00
_cell.angle_beta   90.00
_cell.angle_gamma   90.00
#
_symmetry.space_group_name_H-M   'P 1'
#
loop_
_entity.id
_entity.type
_entity.pdbx_description
1 polymer ?
#
loop_
_entity_poly.entity_id
_entity_poly.type
_entity_poly.pdbx_seq_one_letter_code
_entity_poly.pdbx_strand_id
1 'polypeptide(L)'
;MRDKTGPKFGPYQPDDEAVSPSRRRLILGMGMVSGALVLGGAKTAQAADCRSPDVAGTQDERWQKQPFYGQHQAGVLTPQQAAMMLVAFDVLATDKTSLIRLFKLLTERLAFLTTGGRAPSVNAKLPPLDSGIMGPEIYPDNLTVTVSVGNALFDERFGLQGQKPLRLQRMTRFPNDSLDAGLCHGDVMLQICANTNETVIHALRDIIKHTPDLLSVRWKREGFISAHAARSKGQDTPINLLGFKDGTANPKISNKPLINNVVWVSNNAGEPAWAVGGSYQVVRIIRFKVEFWDRTPLQEQQTIFGRDKNSGAPLGMQHEHDEPNYAKDPEGKVIPMDGPYSVSQSTDN
;
A
#
# COMPACT_ATOMS: atom_id res chain seq x y z
N MET A 1 52.96 47.42 -12.61
CA MET A 1 52.09 47.72 -13.76
C MET A 1 51.09 46.57 -13.90
N ARG A 2 49.82 46.91 -13.68
CA ARG A 2 48.55 46.17 -13.84
C ARG A 2 48.28 44.95 -12.94
N ASP A 3 47.22 45.19 -12.16
CA ASP A 3 46.63 44.47 -11.06
C ASP A 3 45.73 43.28 -11.45
N LYS A 4 45.53 42.48 -10.41
CA LYS A 4 44.60 41.36 -10.20
C LYS A 4 43.12 41.82 -10.27
N THR A 5 42.19 40.89 -10.47
CA THR A 5 41.26 40.37 -9.44
C THR A 5 40.04 39.68 -10.08
N GLY A 6 39.71 38.47 -9.61
CA GLY A 6 38.37 37.88 -9.75
C GLY A 6 37.42 38.43 -8.67
N PRO A 7 36.09 38.22 -8.78
CA PRO A 7 35.15 38.78 -7.81
C PRO A 7 34.77 37.80 -6.68
N LYS A 8 34.61 38.41 -5.49
CA LYS A 8 34.18 37.87 -4.20
C LYS A 8 32.67 38.16 -3.96
N PHE A 9 32.10 37.47 -2.96
CA PHE A 9 30.72 37.55 -2.46
C PHE A 9 30.31 38.89 -1.77
N GLY A 10 29.08 39.37 -2.06
CA GLY A 10 28.07 40.13 -1.25
C GLY A 10 28.43 41.47 -0.56
N PRO A 11 27.47 42.21 0.08
CA PRO A 11 25.99 42.22 0.01
C PRO A 11 25.35 43.63 -0.23
N TYR A 12 24.06 43.72 -0.55
CA TYR A 12 23.25 44.94 -0.31
C TYR A 12 21.77 44.56 -0.10
N GLN A 13 21.15 45.22 0.88
CA GLN A 13 19.76 45.08 1.34
C GLN A 13 19.07 46.46 1.22
N PRO A 14 17.75 46.56 1.50
CA PRO A 14 16.65 46.86 0.58
C PRO A 14 16.26 48.36 0.51
N ASP A 15 15.32 48.74 -0.36
CA ASP A 15 14.40 49.88 -0.12
C ASP A 15 13.05 49.72 -0.88
N ASP A 16 12.00 49.80 -0.07
CA ASP A 16 10.65 50.38 -0.21
C ASP A 16 9.58 50.00 -1.27
N GLU A 17 8.50 49.46 -0.69
CA GLU A 17 7.06 49.72 -0.89
C GLU A 17 6.54 50.28 -2.23
N ALA A 18 5.67 49.47 -2.87
CA ALA A 18 4.51 49.99 -3.59
C ALA A 18 3.32 48.99 -3.55
N VAL A 19 2.44 49.21 -2.56
CA VAL A 19 0.98 49.11 -2.55
C VAL A 19 0.31 48.29 -3.69
N SER A 20 -0.32 47.16 -3.32
CA SER A 20 -1.30 46.45 -4.17
C SER A 20 -2.74 46.90 -3.85
N PRO A 21 -3.51 47.47 -4.80
CA PRO A 21 -4.92 47.76 -4.58
C PRO A 21 -5.83 46.60 -5.00
N SER A 22 -6.77 46.34 -4.09
CA SER A 22 -7.88 45.40 -4.20
C SER A 22 -9.03 45.89 -5.09
N ARG A 23 -9.77 44.92 -5.66
CA ARG A 23 -11.22 44.90 -5.97
C ARG A 23 -11.79 45.81 -7.08
N ARG A 24 -12.64 45.14 -7.88
CA ARG A 24 -13.84 45.60 -8.62
C ARG A 24 -13.65 46.50 -9.83
N ARG A 25 -13.98 45.93 -11.00
CA ARG A 25 -14.87 46.45 -12.09
C ARG A 25 -14.52 45.65 -13.36
N LEU A 26 -15.40 45.31 -14.29
CA LEU A 26 -16.79 45.65 -14.56
C LEU A 26 -17.26 44.66 -15.66
N ILE A 27 -18.51 44.22 -15.58
CA ILE A 27 -19.22 43.51 -16.66
C ILE A 27 -19.63 44.52 -17.74
N LEU A 28 -19.40 44.18 -19.02
CA LEU A 28 -20.00 44.74 -20.25
C LEU A 28 -19.52 43.85 -21.42
N GLY A 29 -20.30 43.34 -22.38
CA GLY A 29 -21.70 43.45 -22.75
C GLY A 29 -22.11 42.18 -23.54
N MET A 30 -23.37 41.75 -23.55
CA MET A 30 -24.55 42.31 -24.22
C MET A 30 -24.75 41.70 -25.63
N GLY A 31 -25.85 40.95 -25.76
CA GLY A 31 -26.37 40.41 -27.01
C GLY A 31 -27.83 39.98 -26.80
N MET A 32 -28.74 40.95 -26.88
CA MET A 32 -30.19 40.78 -26.80
C MET A 32 -30.75 40.18 -28.09
N VAL A 33 -31.77 39.32 -28.00
CA VAL A 33 -32.96 39.33 -28.90
C VAL A 33 -34.19 38.85 -28.10
N SER A 34 -35.12 39.80 -27.90
CA SER A 34 -36.60 39.75 -27.74
C SER A 34 -37.34 38.40 -27.71
N GLY A 35 -38.43 38.18 -26.97
CA GLY A 35 -39.28 39.04 -26.14
C GLY A 35 -40.62 38.33 -25.82
N ALA A 36 -41.24 38.66 -24.67
CA ALA A 36 -42.69 38.65 -24.42
C ALA A 36 -42.96 39.01 -22.95
N LEU A 37 -43.74 40.07 -22.75
CA LEU A 37 -44.27 40.54 -21.46
C LEU A 37 -45.43 39.64 -21.00
N VAL A 38 -45.37 39.13 -19.78
CA VAL A 38 -46.55 38.87 -18.94
C VAL A 38 -46.28 39.37 -17.53
N LEU A 39 -47.08 40.36 -17.11
CA LEU A 39 -47.21 40.84 -15.74
C LEU A 39 -47.85 39.75 -14.87
N GLY A 40 -47.27 39.46 -13.71
CA GLY A 40 -48.01 38.75 -12.65
C GLY A 40 -47.15 38.01 -11.63
N GLY A 41 -47.19 38.48 -10.38
CA GLY A 41 -46.94 37.65 -9.20
C GLY A 41 -45.53 37.72 -8.62
N ALA A 42 -45.37 38.54 -7.59
CA ALA A 42 -44.31 38.36 -6.60
C ALA A 42 -44.45 36.97 -5.96
N LYS A 43 -43.55 36.05 -6.32
CA LYS A 43 -43.25 34.88 -5.51
C LYS A 43 -41.81 35.02 -5.07
N THR A 44 -41.63 35.34 -3.80
CA THR A 44 -40.37 35.10 -3.09
C THR A 44 -39.99 33.65 -3.35
N ALA A 45 -38.95 33.42 -4.14
CA ALA A 45 -38.33 32.11 -4.24
C ALA A 45 -37.76 31.80 -2.87
N GLN A 46 -38.49 31.03 -2.06
CA GLN A 46 -37.93 30.32 -0.93
C GLN A 46 -36.78 29.50 -1.51
N ALA A 47 -35.54 29.83 -1.11
CA ALA A 47 -34.42 28.94 -1.32
C ALA A 47 -34.84 27.60 -0.70
N ALA A 48 -35.10 26.61 -1.56
CA ALA A 48 -35.29 25.26 -1.12
C ALA A 48 -34.02 24.89 -0.36
N ASP A 49 -34.16 24.65 0.94
CA ASP A 49 -33.14 23.98 1.73
C ASP A 49 -32.81 22.69 0.97
N CYS A 50 -31.64 22.66 0.33
CA CYS A 50 -31.05 21.44 -0.18
C CYS A 50 -30.69 20.58 1.03
N ARG A 51 -31.70 19.96 1.66
CA ARG A 51 -31.49 18.78 2.49
C ARG A 51 -31.00 17.71 1.56
N SER A 52 -29.68 17.52 1.57
CA SER A 52 -29.03 16.32 1.06
C SER A 52 -29.85 15.10 1.51
N PRO A 53 -30.15 14.15 0.61
CA PRO A 53 -30.85 12.95 1.03
C PRO A 53 -30.02 12.28 2.13
N ASP A 54 -30.65 12.03 3.27
CA ASP A 54 -30.11 11.17 4.33
C ASP A 54 -29.85 9.79 3.70
N VAL A 55 -28.61 9.57 3.28
CA VAL A 55 -28.11 8.24 2.95
C VAL A 55 -28.09 7.48 4.26
N ALA A 56 -28.95 6.47 4.38
CA ALA A 56 -29.01 5.55 5.51
C ALA A 56 -27.59 5.25 6.02
N GLY A 57 -27.36 5.57 7.31
CA GLY A 57 -26.06 5.81 7.91
C GLY A 57 -24.92 4.93 7.38
N THR A 58 -24.12 5.48 6.47
CA THR A 58 -22.80 4.96 6.18
C THR A 58 -21.97 5.19 7.44
N GLN A 59 -21.66 4.11 8.17
CA GLN A 59 -20.64 4.15 9.20
C GLN A 59 -19.41 4.83 8.58
N ASP A 60 -18.96 5.91 9.20
CA ASP A 60 -17.82 6.69 8.72
C ASP A 60 -16.64 5.75 8.45
N GLU A 61 -16.27 5.61 7.17
CA GLU A 61 -15.29 4.63 6.68
C GLU A 61 -13.93 4.79 7.38
N ARG A 62 -13.63 6.01 7.86
CA ARG A 62 -12.44 6.32 8.65
C ARG A 62 -12.37 5.50 9.94
N TRP A 63 -13.51 5.07 10.49
CA TRP A 63 -13.58 4.25 11.70
C TRP A 63 -13.65 2.75 11.43
N GLN A 64 -13.49 2.30 10.18
CA GLN A 64 -13.34 0.88 9.88
C GLN A 64 -12.08 0.34 10.56
N LYS A 65 -12.18 -0.83 11.19
CA LYS A 65 -11.09 -1.45 11.98
C LYS A 65 -10.79 -2.85 11.46
N GLN A 66 -9.55 -3.26 11.62
CA GLN A 66 -9.12 -4.65 11.49
C GLN A 66 -8.65 -5.16 12.87
N PRO A 67 -9.00 -6.40 13.27
CA PRO A 67 -8.50 -6.96 14.52
C PRO A 67 -6.97 -7.02 14.52
N PHE A 68 -6.34 -6.43 15.53
CA PHE A 68 -4.90 -6.52 15.72
C PHE A 68 -4.49 -7.86 16.34
N TYR A 69 -5.20 -8.27 17.39
CA TYR A 69 -4.97 -9.54 18.07
C TYR A 69 -5.71 -10.67 17.37
N GLY A 70 -5.00 -11.78 17.14
CA GLY A 70 -5.53 -12.99 16.53
C GLY A 70 -4.46 -14.06 16.45
N GLN A 71 -4.85 -15.24 15.97
CA GLN A 71 -3.92 -16.35 15.73
C GLN A 71 -2.88 -16.01 14.63
N HIS A 72 -3.31 -15.22 13.64
CA HIS A 72 -2.46 -14.77 12.54
C HIS A 72 -2.48 -13.24 12.52
N GLN A 73 -1.36 -12.63 12.11
CA GLN A 73 -1.33 -11.18 11.88
C GLN A 73 -2.31 -10.77 10.77
N ALA A 74 -2.99 -9.65 10.95
CA ALA A 74 -3.76 -9.01 9.89
C ALA A 74 -2.83 -8.53 8.75
N GLY A 75 -3.41 -8.27 7.58
CA GLY A 75 -2.67 -7.84 6.38
C GLY A 75 -2.16 -8.99 5.50
N VAL A 76 -2.38 -10.25 5.89
CA VAL A 76 -2.09 -11.44 5.05
C VAL A 76 -3.34 -11.89 4.30
N LEU A 77 -4.40 -12.24 5.02
CA LEU A 77 -5.70 -12.62 4.45
C LEU A 77 -6.75 -11.50 4.51
N THR A 78 -6.37 -10.34 5.06
CA THR A 78 -7.23 -9.16 5.07
C THR A 78 -7.49 -8.74 3.62
N PRO A 79 -8.74 -8.38 3.24
CA PRO A 79 -9.02 -7.84 1.92
C PRO A 79 -8.13 -6.64 1.60
N GLN A 80 -7.65 -6.55 0.36
CA GLN A 80 -6.69 -5.55 -0.06
C GLN A 80 -7.24 -4.13 0.15
N GLN A 81 -6.45 -3.28 0.79
CA GLN A 81 -6.76 -1.87 0.99
C GLN A 81 -6.17 -1.00 -0.13
N ALA A 82 -6.69 0.23 -0.27
CA ALA A 82 -6.34 1.08 -1.41
C ALA A 82 -4.90 1.62 -1.37
N ALA A 83 -4.34 1.80 -0.17
CA ALA A 83 -2.99 2.31 0.06
C ALA A 83 -2.13 1.29 0.79
N MET A 84 -0.85 1.22 0.42
CA MET A 84 0.13 0.34 1.03
C MET A 84 1.50 1.01 1.10
N MET A 85 2.27 0.69 2.14
CA MET A 85 3.69 0.96 2.22
C MET A 85 4.45 -0.25 2.79
N LEU A 86 5.48 -0.69 2.09
CA LEU A 86 6.49 -1.61 2.57
C LEU A 86 7.67 -0.80 3.09
N VAL A 87 8.09 -1.06 4.32
CA VAL A 87 9.25 -0.41 4.93
C VAL A 87 10.15 -1.46 5.53
N ALA A 88 11.37 -1.56 5.01
CA ALA A 88 12.41 -2.37 5.61
C ALA A 88 13.26 -1.52 6.55
N PHE A 89 13.61 -2.09 7.68
CA PHE A 89 14.42 -1.47 8.71
C PHE A 89 15.65 -2.33 9.02
N ASP A 90 16.74 -1.65 9.32
CA ASP A 90 17.88 -2.24 10.01
C ASP A 90 17.69 -1.98 11.53
N VAL A 91 17.90 -3.02 12.34
CA VAL A 91 17.71 -2.95 13.80
C VAL A 91 18.98 -2.39 14.45
N LEU A 92 18.81 -1.30 15.20
CA LEU A 92 19.88 -0.61 15.93
C LEU A 92 20.09 -1.15 17.35
N ALA A 93 19.17 -1.98 17.85
CA ALA A 93 19.32 -2.65 19.14
C ALA A 93 20.63 -3.47 19.18
N THR A 94 21.41 -3.29 20.24
CA THR A 94 22.71 -3.95 20.40
C THR A 94 22.67 -5.22 21.23
N ASP A 95 21.53 -5.49 21.89
CA ASP A 95 21.34 -6.65 22.75
C ASP A 95 19.90 -7.17 22.71
N LYS A 96 19.72 -8.37 23.26
CA LYS A 96 18.41 -9.06 23.33
C LYS A 96 17.37 -8.27 24.12
N THR A 97 17.78 -7.55 25.18
CA THR A 97 16.88 -6.75 26.02
C THR A 97 16.27 -5.60 25.22
N SER A 98 17.09 -4.93 24.42
CA SER A 98 16.69 -3.83 23.54
C SER A 98 15.83 -4.34 22.38
N LEU A 99 16.11 -5.54 21.86
CA LEU A 99 15.23 -6.19 20.87
C LEU A 99 13.85 -6.54 21.45
N ILE A 100 13.79 -7.03 22.70
CA ILE A 100 12.52 -7.26 23.40
C ILE A 100 11.77 -5.93 23.58
N ARG A 101 12.46 -4.85 23.96
CA ARG A 101 11.87 -3.50 24.06
C ARG A 101 11.30 -3.06 22.72
N LEU A 102 12.03 -3.25 21.62
CA LEU A 102 11.56 -2.93 20.27
C LEU A 102 10.25 -3.63 19.94
N PHE A 103 10.18 -4.96 20.08
CA PHE A 103 8.95 -5.68 19.73
C PHE A 103 7.78 -5.35 20.64
N LYS A 104 8.00 -5.15 21.95
CA LYS A 104 6.94 -4.68 22.86
C LYS A 104 6.38 -3.33 22.45
N LEU A 105 7.28 -2.39 22.12
CA LEU A 105 6.90 -1.05 21.68
C LEU A 105 6.15 -1.10 20.34
N LEU A 106 6.64 -1.86 19.36
CA LEU A 106 5.90 -2.08 18.11
C LEU A 106 4.51 -2.64 18.40
N THR A 107 4.37 -3.70 19.20
CA THR A 107 3.06 -4.25 19.56
C THR A 107 2.12 -3.20 20.17
N GLU A 108 2.60 -2.40 21.11
CA GLU A 108 1.82 -1.33 21.75
C GLU A 108 1.35 -0.28 20.73
N ARG A 109 2.28 0.24 19.91
CA ARG A 109 1.96 1.26 18.91
C ARG A 109 1.02 0.75 17.85
N LEU A 110 1.28 -0.46 17.32
CA LEU A 110 0.43 -1.05 16.28
C LEU A 110 -0.98 -1.33 16.80
N ALA A 111 -1.13 -1.87 18.02
CA ALA A 111 -2.44 -2.10 18.61
C ALA A 111 -3.25 -0.80 18.77
N PHE A 112 -2.60 0.29 19.17
CA PHE A 112 -3.22 1.60 19.26
C PHE A 112 -3.63 2.13 17.89
N LEU A 113 -2.70 2.17 16.92
CA LEU A 113 -2.93 2.74 15.59
C LEU A 113 -4.05 2.00 14.83
N THR A 114 -4.11 0.67 14.90
CA THR A 114 -5.18 -0.10 14.22
C THR A 114 -6.53 0.01 14.90
N THR A 115 -6.56 0.46 16.16
CA THR A 115 -7.80 0.72 16.91
C THR A 115 -8.27 2.17 16.74
N GLY A 116 -7.32 3.09 16.58
CA GLY A 116 -7.53 4.53 16.60
C GLY A 116 -7.94 5.05 17.97
N GLY A 117 -8.27 6.35 18.02
CA GLY A 117 -8.71 7.06 19.20
C GLY A 117 -7.99 8.39 19.36
N ARG A 118 -8.18 9.02 20.52
CA ARG A 118 -7.62 10.34 20.79
C ARG A 118 -6.09 10.32 20.85
N ALA A 119 -5.45 11.26 20.16
CA ALA A 119 -4.02 11.45 20.24
C ALA A 119 -3.60 11.72 21.70
N PRO A 120 -2.55 11.07 22.22
CA PRO A 120 -2.10 11.26 23.60
C PRO A 120 -1.78 12.73 23.90
N SER A 121 -2.35 13.27 24.98
CA SER A 121 -2.04 14.62 25.44
C SER A 121 -0.72 14.64 26.21
N VAL A 122 0.05 15.72 26.05
CA VAL A 122 1.28 15.96 26.81
C VAL A 122 1.33 17.38 27.32
N ASN A 123 2.24 17.60 28.26
CA ASN A 123 2.58 18.93 28.73
C ASN A 123 2.99 19.81 27.54
N ALA A 124 2.43 21.02 27.45
CA ALA A 124 2.68 21.97 26.36
C ALA A 124 4.17 22.37 26.19
N LYS A 125 5.02 22.10 27.18
CA LYS A 125 6.47 22.32 27.13
C LYS A 125 7.26 21.17 26.51
N LEU A 126 6.63 20.02 26.26
CA LEU A 126 7.26 18.85 25.66
C LEU A 126 6.86 18.72 24.18
N PRO A 127 7.67 18.07 23.34
CA PRO A 127 7.24 17.69 22.00
C PRO A 127 5.93 16.89 22.05
N PRO A 128 4.98 17.11 21.12
CA PRO A 128 3.78 16.29 21.05
C PRO A 128 4.15 14.82 20.87
N LEU A 129 3.34 13.87 21.36
CA LEU A 129 3.60 12.44 21.14
C LEU A 129 3.18 11.99 19.74
N ASP A 130 2.10 12.56 19.20
CA ASP A 130 1.65 12.30 17.84
C ASP A 130 2.28 13.28 16.83
N SER A 131 2.19 12.97 15.54
CA SER A 131 2.62 13.85 14.46
C SER A 131 1.65 14.98 14.13
N GLY A 132 0.37 14.84 14.51
CA GLY A 132 -0.72 15.77 14.25
C GLY A 132 -1.35 15.63 12.86
N ILE A 133 -0.87 14.72 11.99
CA ILE A 133 -1.36 14.58 10.60
C ILE A 133 -2.86 14.27 10.57
N MET A 134 -3.34 13.44 11.49
CA MET A 134 -4.75 13.04 11.58
C MET A 134 -5.62 14.01 12.40
N GLY A 135 -5.03 15.07 12.95
CA GLY A 135 -5.68 15.92 13.94
C GLY A 135 -5.74 15.25 15.33
N PRO A 136 -6.66 15.67 16.21
CA PRO A 136 -6.73 15.19 17.60
C PRO A 136 -7.30 13.78 17.74
N GLU A 137 -8.01 13.28 16.73
CA GLU A 137 -8.57 11.93 16.66
C GLU A 137 -7.82 11.15 15.58
N ILE A 138 -7.19 10.05 15.97
CA ILE A 138 -6.48 9.15 15.08
C ILE A 138 -7.48 8.11 14.58
N TYR A 139 -7.77 8.14 13.29
CA TYR A 139 -8.69 7.21 12.67
C TYR A 139 -7.95 5.93 12.28
N PRO A 140 -8.53 4.73 12.55
CA PRO A 140 -7.92 3.47 12.16
C PRO A 140 -7.94 3.24 10.65
N ASP A 141 -8.95 3.72 9.92
CA ASP A 141 -9.03 3.73 8.45
C ASP A 141 -8.67 2.38 7.79
N ASN A 142 -9.21 1.30 8.36
CA ASN A 142 -8.97 -0.08 7.92
C ASN A 142 -7.48 -0.49 7.96
N LEU A 143 -6.69 0.15 8.83
CA LEU A 143 -5.26 -0.05 8.98
C LEU A 143 -4.95 -1.47 9.43
N THR A 144 -4.00 -2.09 8.74
CA THR A 144 -3.27 -3.26 9.19
C THR A 144 -1.78 -2.97 9.11
N VAL A 145 -1.04 -3.45 10.10
CA VAL A 145 0.42 -3.47 10.04
C VAL A 145 0.91 -4.89 10.31
N THR A 146 1.57 -5.48 9.33
CA THR A 146 2.16 -6.82 9.43
C THR A 146 3.66 -6.68 9.68
N VAL A 147 4.16 -7.33 10.72
CA VAL A 147 5.59 -7.36 11.07
C VAL A 147 6.20 -8.67 10.57
N SER A 148 7.26 -8.54 9.77
CA SER A 148 8.07 -9.66 9.27
C SER A 148 9.52 -9.49 9.72
N VAL A 149 10.24 -10.59 9.94
CA VAL A 149 11.66 -10.58 10.32
C VAL A 149 12.51 -11.19 9.20
N GLY A 150 13.62 -10.53 8.88
CA GLY A 150 14.54 -10.94 7.83
C GLY A 150 15.62 -11.89 8.34
N ASN A 151 16.30 -12.57 7.40
CA ASN A 151 17.41 -13.48 7.72
C ASN A 151 18.52 -12.80 8.55
N ALA A 152 18.77 -11.51 8.32
CA ALA A 152 19.83 -10.75 8.99
C ALA A 152 19.59 -10.58 10.51
N LEU A 153 18.33 -10.62 10.98
CA LEU A 153 18.01 -10.54 12.41
C LEU A 153 18.52 -11.77 13.21
N PHE A 154 18.80 -12.87 12.53
CA PHE A 154 19.27 -14.13 13.12
C PHE A 154 20.79 -14.31 13.03
N ASP A 155 21.53 -13.20 13.01
CA ASP A 155 22.98 -13.19 13.19
C ASP A 155 23.38 -13.32 14.67
N GLU A 156 24.62 -13.01 15.00
CA GLU A 156 25.19 -13.10 16.34
C GLU A 156 24.70 -12.06 17.35
N ARG A 157 24.05 -10.97 16.93
CA ARG A 157 23.69 -9.84 17.81
C ARG A 157 22.82 -10.23 18.99
N PHE A 158 21.92 -11.21 18.81
CA PHE A 158 20.84 -11.49 19.76
C PHE A 158 20.83 -12.93 20.29
N GLY A 159 21.75 -13.79 19.83
CA GLY A 159 21.77 -15.21 20.20
C GLY A 159 20.54 -15.99 19.69
N LEU A 160 20.01 -15.62 18.52
CA LEU A 160 18.79 -16.19 17.93
C LEU A 160 19.06 -17.20 16.82
N GLN A 161 20.30 -17.53 16.50
CA GLN A 161 20.66 -18.37 15.34
C GLN A 161 19.95 -19.73 15.37
N GLY A 162 19.84 -20.36 16.56
CA GLY A 162 19.11 -21.62 16.76
C GLY A 162 17.58 -21.51 16.70
N GLN A 163 17.05 -20.30 16.58
CA GLN A 163 15.61 -20.00 16.43
C GLN A 163 15.27 -19.54 15.00
N LYS A 164 16.25 -19.51 14.08
CA LYS A 164 15.98 -19.11 12.69
C LYS A 164 15.04 -20.11 12.02
N PRO A 165 13.94 -19.66 11.39
CA PRO A 165 13.06 -20.55 10.63
C PRO A 165 13.83 -21.24 9.49
N LEU A 166 13.56 -22.51 9.24
CA LEU A 166 14.37 -23.37 8.37
C LEU A 166 14.39 -22.87 6.93
N ARG A 167 13.26 -22.36 6.43
CA ARG A 167 13.16 -21.83 5.06
C ARG A 167 13.53 -20.34 4.95
N LEU A 168 13.82 -19.66 6.06
CA LEU A 168 14.21 -18.26 6.02
C LEU A 168 15.64 -18.13 5.49
N GLN A 169 15.77 -17.48 4.34
CA GLN A 169 17.04 -17.24 3.68
C GLN A 169 17.10 -15.83 3.11
N ARG A 170 18.32 -15.35 2.90
CA ARG A 170 18.54 -14.11 2.15
C ARG A 170 18.14 -14.35 0.69
N MET A 171 17.29 -13.48 0.14
CA MET A 171 16.90 -13.56 -1.27
C MET A 171 18.15 -13.50 -2.17
N THR A 172 18.27 -14.48 -3.05
CA THR A 172 19.33 -14.55 -4.06
C THR A 172 18.89 -13.91 -5.37
N ARG A 173 19.86 -13.63 -6.24
CA ARG A 173 19.60 -13.11 -7.58
C ARG A 173 19.01 -14.21 -8.47
N PHE A 174 17.96 -13.86 -9.21
CA PHE A 174 17.41 -14.67 -10.31
C PHE A 174 17.86 -14.14 -11.68
N PRO A 175 17.74 -14.95 -12.76
CA PRO A 175 17.83 -14.41 -14.12
C PRO A 175 16.88 -13.21 -14.31
N ASN A 176 17.29 -12.22 -15.11
CA ASN A 176 16.60 -10.94 -15.30
C ASN A 176 16.54 -9.99 -14.08
N ASP A 177 17.19 -10.34 -12.97
CA ASP A 177 17.32 -9.43 -11.83
C ASP A 177 18.31 -8.31 -12.10
N SER A 178 17.85 -7.09 -11.83
CA SER A 178 18.65 -5.87 -11.70
C SER A 178 18.46 -5.29 -10.30
N LEU A 179 18.90 -6.03 -9.27
CA LEU A 179 18.71 -5.67 -7.87
C LEU A 179 19.54 -4.43 -7.49
N ASP A 180 18.89 -3.44 -6.90
CA ASP A 180 19.54 -2.35 -6.16
C ASP A 180 19.76 -2.78 -4.72
N ALA A 181 21.01 -2.84 -4.27
CA ALA A 181 21.38 -3.27 -2.92
C ALA A 181 20.76 -2.37 -1.82
N GLY A 182 20.50 -1.10 -2.12
CA GLY A 182 19.81 -0.17 -1.22
C GLY A 182 18.32 -0.48 -1.06
N LEU A 183 17.71 -1.22 -1.99
CA LEU A 183 16.30 -1.63 -1.97
C LEU A 183 16.11 -3.11 -1.61
N CYS A 184 17.16 -3.76 -1.11
CA CYS A 184 17.15 -5.17 -0.78
C CYS A 184 17.28 -5.41 0.73
N HIS A 185 16.56 -6.43 1.19
CA HIS A 185 16.68 -7.00 2.54
C HIS A 185 16.33 -6.01 3.66
N GLY A 186 16.73 -6.34 4.89
CA GLY A 186 16.42 -5.66 6.13
C GLY A 186 16.31 -6.67 7.27
N ASP A 187 16.45 -6.20 8.50
CA ASP A 187 16.27 -7.00 9.71
C ASP A 187 14.78 -7.19 10.04
N VAL A 188 13.99 -6.14 9.89
CA VAL A 188 12.54 -6.13 10.13
C VAL A 188 11.85 -5.44 8.96
N MET A 189 10.70 -5.96 8.53
CA MET A 189 9.85 -5.32 7.54
C MET A 189 8.47 -5.06 8.12
N LEU A 190 7.94 -3.87 7.85
CA LEU A 190 6.56 -3.52 8.11
C LEU A 190 5.82 -3.39 6.77
N GLN A 191 4.73 -4.14 6.63
CA GLN A 191 3.72 -3.92 5.60
C GLN A 191 2.57 -3.15 6.22
N ILE A 192 2.40 -1.90 5.81
CA ILE A 192 1.39 -0.97 6.35
C ILE A 192 0.35 -0.76 5.26
N CYS A 193 -0.89 -1.20 5.48
CA CYS A 193 -1.98 -1.05 4.51
C CYS A 193 -3.17 -0.35 5.16
N ALA A 194 -3.79 0.59 4.46
CA ALA A 194 -4.99 1.32 4.92
C ALA A 194 -5.81 1.80 3.72
N ASN A 195 -6.99 2.39 3.97
CA ASN A 195 -7.79 2.93 2.87
C ASN A 195 -7.19 4.22 2.28
N THR A 196 -6.34 4.94 3.03
CA THR A 196 -5.71 6.18 2.57
C THR A 196 -4.20 6.23 2.83
N ASN A 197 -3.47 6.94 1.96
CA ASN A 197 -2.02 7.14 2.09
C ASN A 197 -1.67 7.93 3.37
N GLU A 198 -2.54 8.84 3.80
CA GLU A 198 -2.30 9.66 4.98
C GLU A 198 -2.21 8.79 6.24
N THR A 199 -3.11 7.80 6.40
CA THR A 199 -3.07 6.83 7.51
C THR A 199 -1.79 6.00 7.47
N VAL A 200 -1.37 5.55 6.29
CA VAL A 200 -0.13 4.77 6.11
C VAL A 200 1.10 5.61 6.51
N ILE A 201 1.16 6.87 6.08
CA ILE A 201 2.26 7.80 6.42
C ILE A 201 2.24 8.13 7.92
N HIS A 202 1.07 8.36 8.50
CA HIS A 202 0.90 8.62 9.92
C HIS A 202 1.44 7.45 10.76
N ALA A 203 1.04 6.22 10.43
CA ALA A 203 1.52 5.02 11.12
C ALA A 203 3.05 4.89 11.05
N LEU A 204 3.67 5.08 9.87
CA LEU A 204 5.12 5.05 9.76
C LEU A 204 5.79 6.12 10.62
N ARG A 205 5.28 7.37 10.59
CA ARG A 205 5.85 8.46 11.39
C ARG A 205 5.75 8.18 12.89
N ASP A 206 4.63 7.61 13.34
CA ASP A 206 4.45 7.20 14.73
C ASP A 206 5.51 6.18 15.15
N ILE A 207 5.71 5.14 14.33
CA ILE A 207 6.71 4.09 14.61
C ILE A 207 8.10 4.68 14.71
N ILE A 208 8.56 5.43 13.69
CA ILE A 208 9.90 6.04 13.67
C ILE A 208 10.12 6.94 14.88
N LYS A 209 9.09 7.70 15.28
CA LYS A 209 9.15 8.61 16.42
C LYS A 209 9.33 7.90 17.76
N HIS A 210 8.76 6.70 17.91
CA HIS A 210 8.87 5.93 19.14
C HIS A 210 10.11 5.01 19.16
N THR A 211 10.68 4.67 17.99
CA THR A 211 11.84 3.76 17.88
C THR A 211 13.13 4.41 17.33
N PRO A 212 13.45 5.69 17.59
CA PRO A 212 14.57 6.37 16.92
C PRO A 212 15.94 5.78 17.27
N ASP A 213 16.05 5.14 18.43
CA ASP A 213 17.24 4.45 18.94
C ASP A 213 17.26 2.95 18.64
N LEU A 214 16.20 2.41 18.03
CA LEU A 214 16.00 0.96 17.84
C LEU A 214 15.86 0.55 16.38
N LEU A 215 15.38 1.43 15.50
CA LEU A 215 15.17 1.15 14.09
C LEU A 215 15.74 2.27 13.21
N SER A 216 16.40 1.88 12.13
CA SER A 216 16.75 2.78 11.03
C SER A 216 16.03 2.35 9.76
N VAL A 217 15.42 3.29 9.03
CA VAL A 217 14.78 2.98 7.74
C VAL A 217 15.87 2.64 6.73
N ARG A 218 15.81 1.41 6.20
CA ARG A 218 16.70 0.95 5.15
C ARG A 218 16.19 1.38 3.78
N TRP A 219 14.93 1.04 3.49
CA TRP A 219 14.22 1.47 2.30
C TRP A 219 12.72 1.43 2.52
N LYS A 220 11.99 2.18 1.70
CA LYS A 220 10.52 2.13 1.65
C LYS A 220 9.99 2.11 0.23
N ARG A 221 8.83 1.49 0.03
CA ARG A 221 8.04 1.55 -1.20
C ARG A 221 6.57 1.73 -0.89
N GLU A 222 5.99 2.73 -1.53
CA GLU A 222 4.55 2.98 -1.52
C GLU A 222 3.90 2.25 -2.70
N GLY A 223 2.66 1.84 -2.51
CA GLY A 223 1.85 1.18 -3.53
C GLY A 223 0.38 1.54 -3.35
N PHE A 224 -0.38 1.33 -4.42
CA PHE A 224 -1.81 1.58 -4.43
C PHE A 224 -2.51 0.57 -5.33
N ILE A 225 -3.81 0.39 -5.08
CA ILE A 225 -4.75 -0.20 -6.03
C ILE A 225 -5.91 0.78 -6.24
N SER A 226 -6.77 0.50 -7.22
CA SER A 226 -7.99 1.30 -7.40
C SER A 226 -8.81 1.32 -6.12
N ALA A 227 -9.18 2.52 -5.66
CA ALA A 227 -10.06 2.68 -4.50
C ALA A 227 -11.42 1.98 -4.70
N HIS A 228 -11.89 1.85 -5.94
CA HIS A 228 -13.10 1.09 -6.25
C HIS A 228 -12.91 -0.40 -5.95
N ALA A 229 -11.81 -1.00 -6.44
CA ALA A 229 -11.49 -2.40 -6.17
C ALA A 229 -11.29 -2.66 -4.67
N ALA A 230 -10.62 -1.76 -3.95
CA ALA A 230 -10.46 -1.88 -2.50
C ALA A 230 -11.81 -1.88 -1.75
N ARG A 231 -12.76 -1.01 -2.16
CA ARG A 231 -14.10 -0.95 -1.55
C ARG A 231 -14.95 -2.19 -1.83
N SER A 232 -14.63 -2.96 -2.87
CA SER A 232 -15.28 -4.26 -3.14
C SER A 232 -14.98 -5.30 -2.07
N LYS A 233 -13.97 -5.09 -1.20
CA LYS A 233 -13.54 -6.05 -0.17
C LYS A 233 -13.19 -7.42 -0.75
N GLY A 234 -12.53 -7.43 -1.90
CA GLY A 234 -12.05 -8.64 -2.58
C GLY A 234 -13.11 -9.34 -3.43
N GLN A 235 -14.25 -8.69 -3.70
CA GLN A 235 -15.23 -9.19 -4.68
C GLN A 235 -14.79 -8.89 -6.12
N ASP A 236 -14.18 -7.71 -6.34
CA ASP A 236 -13.62 -7.33 -7.64
C ASP A 236 -12.12 -7.57 -7.64
N THR A 237 -11.63 -8.29 -8.65
CA THR A 237 -10.19 -8.47 -8.87
C THR A 237 -9.57 -7.14 -9.30
N PRO A 238 -8.55 -6.61 -8.57
CA PRO A 238 -7.91 -5.36 -8.96
C PRO A 238 -7.21 -5.46 -10.30
N ILE A 239 -7.03 -4.30 -10.95
CA ILE A 239 -6.29 -4.16 -12.20
C ILE A 239 -4.89 -3.63 -11.89
N ASN A 240 -3.86 -4.31 -12.40
CA ASN A 240 -2.47 -3.86 -12.27
C ASN A 240 -2.11 -2.77 -13.29
N LEU A 241 -0.89 -2.23 -13.20
CA LEU A 241 -0.42 -1.15 -14.08
C LEU A 241 -0.25 -1.55 -15.56
N LEU A 242 -0.34 -2.84 -15.90
CA LEU A 242 -0.37 -3.32 -17.30
C LEU A 242 -1.80 -3.40 -17.84
N GLY A 243 -2.81 -3.12 -17.00
CA GLY A 243 -4.22 -3.11 -17.37
C GLY A 243 -4.87 -4.48 -17.34
N PHE A 244 -4.31 -5.45 -16.62
CA PHE A 244 -4.88 -6.79 -16.46
C PHE A 244 -5.40 -6.99 -15.04
N LYS A 245 -6.47 -7.78 -14.90
CA LYS A 245 -6.91 -8.30 -13.60
C LYS A 245 -5.79 -9.15 -12.98
N ASP A 246 -5.52 -8.91 -11.69
CA ASP A 246 -4.40 -9.51 -10.96
C ASP A 246 -4.88 -10.05 -9.62
N GLY A 247 -4.78 -11.37 -9.44
CA GLY A 247 -5.29 -12.09 -8.27
C GLY A 247 -6.44 -13.06 -8.54
N THR A 248 -6.91 -13.19 -9.79
CA THR A 248 -8.00 -14.09 -10.20
C THR A 248 -7.81 -15.54 -9.73
N ALA A 249 -6.59 -16.05 -9.80
CA ALA A 249 -6.25 -17.43 -9.47
C ALA A 249 -5.77 -17.62 -8.03
N ASN A 250 -5.87 -16.60 -7.17
CA ASN A 250 -5.47 -16.72 -5.78
C ASN A 250 -6.36 -17.76 -5.06
N PRO A 251 -5.79 -18.52 -4.10
CA PRO A 251 -6.57 -19.42 -3.26
C PRO A 251 -7.75 -18.68 -2.60
N LYS A 252 -8.96 -19.22 -2.76
CA LYS A 252 -10.15 -18.66 -2.12
C LYS A 252 -9.99 -18.76 -0.60
N ILE A 253 -10.07 -17.63 0.09
CA ILE A 253 -9.90 -17.54 1.56
C ILE A 253 -10.93 -18.41 2.32
N SER A 254 -12.10 -18.65 1.71
CA SER A 254 -13.12 -19.55 2.26
C SER A 254 -12.68 -21.02 2.30
N ASN A 255 -11.71 -21.44 1.49
CA ASN A 255 -11.14 -22.78 1.50
C ASN A 255 -10.06 -22.90 2.60
N LYS A 256 -10.51 -23.00 3.85
CA LYS A 256 -9.63 -23.07 5.03
C LYS A 256 -8.59 -24.20 4.95
N PRO A 257 -8.90 -25.43 4.53
CA PRO A 257 -7.89 -26.49 4.38
C PRO A 257 -6.76 -26.10 3.43
N LEU A 258 -7.08 -25.52 2.27
CA LEU A 258 -6.08 -25.07 1.31
C LEU A 258 -5.22 -23.95 1.91
N ILE A 259 -5.86 -22.92 2.50
CA ILE A 259 -5.17 -21.79 3.12
C ILE A 259 -4.21 -22.26 4.23
N ASN A 260 -4.67 -23.15 5.12
CA ASN A 260 -3.84 -23.70 6.18
C ASN A 260 -2.64 -24.51 5.67
N ASN A 261 -2.74 -25.07 4.47
CA ASN A 261 -1.67 -25.84 3.87
C ASN A 261 -0.66 -24.96 3.10
N VAL A 262 -1.12 -23.87 2.47
CA VAL A 262 -0.27 -23.06 1.56
C VAL A 262 0.23 -21.74 2.16
N VAL A 263 -0.50 -21.16 3.11
CA VAL A 263 -0.16 -19.84 3.69
C VAL A 263 0.53 -19.98 5.05
N TRP A 264 0.04 -20.86 5.91
CA TRP A 264 0.42 -20.89 7.31
C TRP A 264 1.44 -21.98 7.64
N VAL A 265 2.44 -21.64 8.46
CA VAL A 265 3.35 -22.61 9.03
C VAL A 265 2.58 -23.50 10.01
N SER A 266 2.52 -24.80 9.72
CA SER A 266 1.87 -25.79 10.56
C SER A 266 2.82 -26.38 11.61
N ASN A 267 2.26 -27.00 12.65
CA ASN A 267 3.03 -27.72 13.68
C ASN A 267 3.92 -28.84 13.10
N ASN A 268 3.53 -29.41 11.96
CA ASN A 268 4.22 -30.55 11.35
C ASN A 268 5.26 -30.11 10.31
N ALA A 269 5.49 -28.81 10.13
CA ALA A 269 6.44 -28.27 9.15
C ALA A 269 7.91 -28.44 9.57
N GLY A 270 8.18 -28.87 10.81
CA GLY A 270 9.53 -28.97 11.36
C GLY A 270 10.17 -27.61 11.71
N GLU A 271 9.41 -26.53 11.58
CA GLU A 271 9.83 -25.18 11.93
C GLU A 271 9.96 -24.99 13.45
N PRO A 272 10.76 -24.01 13.92
CA PRO A 272 10.78 -23.62 15.32
C PRO A 272 9.37 -23.32 15.84
N ALA A 273 9.05 -23.77 17.05
CA ALA A 273 7.70 -23.68 17.61
C ALA A 273 7.11 -22.26 17.61
N TRP A 274 7.96 -21.22 17.72
CA TRP A 274 7.51 -19.83 17.69
C TRP A 274 7.00 -19.37 16.31
N ALA A 275 7.42 -20.02 15.23
CA ALA A 275 7.05 -19.67 13.86
C ALA A 275 5.72 -20.29 13.42
N VAL A 276 5.16 -21.24 14.19
CA VAL A 276 3.85 -21.84 13.92
C VAL A 276 2.77 -20.77 13.90
N GLY A 277 1.90 -20.80 12.89
CA GLY A 277 0.87 -19.78 12.65
C GLY A 277 1.41 -18.52 11.95
N GLY A 278 2.73 -18.41 11.76
CA GLY A 278 3.34 -17.42 10.89
C GLY A 278 3.25 -17.80 9.40
N SER A 279 3.85 -16.96 8.55
CA SER A 279 3.96 -17.18 7.11
C SER A 279 5.30 -16.61 6.60
N TYR A 280 5.76 -17.07 5.44
CA TYR A 280 6.94 -16.52 4.78
C TYR A 280 6.53 -15.43 3.80
N GLN A 281 7.14 -14.26 3.91
CA GLN A 281 6.90 -13.14 3.01
C GLN A 281 8.05 -12.98 2.02
N VAL A 282 7.72 -12.93 0.73
CA VAL A 282 8.65 -12.55 -0.33
C VAL A 282 8.20 -11.24 -0.94
N VAL A 283 9.09 -10.26 -1.02
CA VAL A 283 8.83 -8.95 -1.64
C VAL A 283 9.74 -8.77 -2.84
N ARG A 284 9.14 -8.40 -3.98
CA ARG A 284 9.83 -8.14 -5.24
C ARG A 284 9.37 -6.79 -5.78
N ILE A 285 10.31 -5.87 -6.00
CA ILE A 285 10.03 -4.58 -6.63
C ILE A 285 10.25 -4.77 -8.13
N ILE A 286 9.15 -4.92 -8.87
CA ILE A 286 9.19 -5.20 -10.32
C ILE A 286 8.88 -3.92 -11.09
N ARG A 287 9.82 -3.49 -11.92
CA ARG A 287 9.63 -2.34 -12.81
C ARG A 287 8.95 -2.79 -14.09
N PHE A 288 7.80 -2.21 -14.40
CA PHE A 288 7.18 -2.32 -15.72
C PHE A 288 7.72 -1.27 -16.68
N LYS A 289 7.91 -1.66 -17.94
CA LYS A 289 8.28 -0.77 -19.05
C LYS A 289 7.01 -0.33 -19.78
N VAL A 290 6.22 0.52 -19.12
CA VAL A 290 4.84 0.86 -19.54
C VAL A 290 4.79 1.50 -20.92
N GLU A 291 5.79 2.29 -21.31
CA GLU A 291 5.81 2.96 -22.61
C GLU A 291 5.95 1.96 -23.76
N PHE A 292 6.70 0.88 -23.54
CA PHE A 292 6.81 -0.19 -24.51
C PHE A 292 5.52 -1.01 -24.53
N TRP A 293 5.01 -1.35 -23.34
CA TRP A 293 3.78 -2.11 -23.18
C TRP A 293 2.57 -1.47 -23.87
N ASP A 294 2.38 -0.16 -23.68
CA ASP A 294 1.23 0.56 -24.24
C ASP A 294 1.25 0.63 -25.77
N ARG A 295 2.38 0.30 -26.40
CA ARG A 295 2.54 0.20 -27.86
C ARG A 295 2.52 -1.24 -28.38
N THR A 296 2.53 -2.23 -27.49
CA THR A 296 2.37 -3.64 -27.84
C THR A 296 0.92 -3.90 -28.30
N PRO A 297 0.69 -4.56 -29.45
CA PRO A 297 -0.65 -4.91 -29.91
C PRO A 297 -1.45 -5.66 -28.84
N LEU A 298 -2.76 -5.40 -28.75
CA LEU A 298 -3.63 -6.04 -27.75
C LEU A 298 -3.55 -7.56 -27.79
N GLN A 299 -3.54 -8.15 -28.99
CA GLN A 299 -3.40 -9.59 -29.15
C GLN A 299 -2.11 -10.11 -28.50
N GLU A 300 -1.00 -9.43 -28.70
CA GLU A 300 0.29 -9.80 -28.11
C GLU A 300 0.28 -9.61 -26.59
N GLN A 301 -0.31 -8.52 -26.07
CA GLN A 301 -0.49 -8.35 -24.61
C GLN A 301 -1.28 -9.50 -23.99
N GLN A 302 -2.41 -9.88 -24.60
CA GLN A 302 -3.26 -10.95 -24.13
C GLN A 302 -2.59 -12.32 -24.26
N THR A 303 -1.81 -12.53 -25.32
CA THR A 303 -1.00 -13.74 -25.53
C THR A 303 0.07 -13.86 -24.44
N ILE A 304 0.80 -12.78 -24.15
CA ILE A 304 1.80 -12.73 -23.08
C ILE A 304 1.19 -13.15 -21.74
N PHE A 305 -0.03 -12.70 -21.40
CA PHE A 305 -0.70 -13.10 -20.17
C PHE A 305 -1.46 -14.44 -20.27
N GLY A 306 -1.84 -14.90 -21.45
CA GLY A 306 -2.75 -16.03 -21.63
C GLY A 306 -4.21 -15.74 -21.22
N ARG A 307 -4.60 -14.47 -21.10
CA ARG A 307 -5.96 -14.03 -20.72
C ARG A 307 -6.46 -12.86 -21.55
N ASP A 308 -7.77 -12.76 -21.71
CA ASP A 308 -8.43 -11.57 -22.24
C ASP A 308 -8.26 -10.39 -21.26
N LYS A 309 -7.92 -9.21 -21.78
CA LYS A 309 -7.58 -8.05 -20.95
C LYS A 309 -8.78 -7.49 -20.21
N ASN A 310 -9.96 -7.53 -20.82
CA ASN A 310 -11.16 -6.89 -20.30
C ASN A 310 -11.93 -7.81 -19.36
N SER A 311 -12.22 -9.03 -19.80
CA SER A 311 -12.96 -10.00 -19.00
C SER A 311 -12.08 -10.63 -17.92
N GLY A 312 -10.77 -10.79 -18.21
CA GLY A 312 -9.85 -11.60 -17.41
C GLY A 312 -9.98 -13.10 -17.67
N ALA A 313 -10.82 -13.53 -18.62
CA ALA A 313 -11.00 -14.94 -18.93
C ALA A 313 -9.71 -15.53 -19.55
N PRO A 314 -9.42 -16.83 -19.34
CA PRO A 314 -8.42 -17.52 -20.15
C PRO A 314 -8.71 -17.35 -21.65
N LEU A 315 -7.68 -17.31 -22.49
CA LEU A 315 -7.89 -17.18 -23.94
C LEU A 315 -8.76 -18.34 -24.47
N GLY A 316 -9.76 -18.00 -25.27
CA GLY A 316 -10.76 -18.95 -25.77
C GLY A 316 -11.95 -19.21 -24.83
N MET A 317 -11.99 -18.57 -23.66
CA MET A 317 -13.08 -18.69 -22.67
C MET A 317 -13.82 -17.36 -22.48
N GLN A 318 -14.88 -17.33 -21.65
CA GLN A 318 -15.79 -16.17 -21.55
C GLN A 318 -15.73 -15.46 -20.20
N HIS A 319 -15.52 -16.19 -19.11
CA HIS A 319 -15.54 -15.64 -17.76
C HIS A 319 -14.18 -15.73 -17.09
N GLU A 320 -13.91 -14.76 -16.22
CA GLU A 320 -12.65 -14.63 -15.47
C GLU A 320 -12.23 -15.92 -14.76
N HIS A 321 -13.20 -16.60 -14.13
CA HIS A 321 -12.99 -17.79 -13.32
C HIS A 321 -13.22 -19.10 -14.08
N ASP A 322 -13.34 -19.05 -15.42
CA ASP A 322 -13.31 -20.28 -16.22
C ASP A 322 -11.95 -20.97 -16.03
N GLU A 323 -11.94 -22.30 -15.88
CA GLU A 323 -10.72 -23.09 -15.65
C GLU A 323 -10.20 -23.65 -16.98
N PRO A 324 -9.01 -23.23 -17.44
CA PRO A 324 -8.45 -23.74 -18.70
C PRO A 324 -8.01 -25.20 -18.54
N ASN A 325 -8.31 -26.02 -19.55
CA ASN A 325 -7.83 -27.40 -19.61
C ASN A 325 -6.55 -27.47 -20.44
N TYR A 326 -5.40 -27.27 -19.79
CA TYR A 326 -4.09 -27.30 -20.44
C TYR A 326 -3.77 -28.63 -21.14
N ALA A 327 -4.33 -29.76 -20.67
CA ALA A 327 -4.15 -31.06 -21.32
C ALA A 327 -4.79 -31.12 -22.73
N LYS A 328 -5.75 -30.22 -23.03
CA LYS A 328 -6.36 -30.08 -24.35
C LYS A 328 -5.64 -29.08 -25.26
N ASP A 329 -4.64 -28.36 -24.75
CA ASP A 329 -3.77 -27.47 -25.53
C ASP A 329 -2.29 -27.77 -25.22
N PRO A 330 -1.81 -29.01 -25.46
CA PRO A 330 -0.47 -29.43 -25.05
C PRO A 330 0.65 -28.70 -25.81
N GLU A 331 0.32 -28.07 -26.95
CA GLU A 331 1.25 -27.28 -27.75
C GLU A 331 1.16 -25.77 -27.45
N GLY A 332 0.25 -25.34 -26.56
CA GLY A 332 0.06 -23.94 -26.20
C GLY A 332 -0.41 -23.03 -27.35
N LYS A 333 -1.22 -23.58 -28.27
CA LYS A 333 -1.73 -22.87 -29.45
C LYS A 333 -2.75 -21.79 -29.10
N VAL A 334 -3.49 -21.97 -28.00
CA VAL A 334 -4.51 -21.05 -27.52
C VAL A 334 -4.01 -20.28 -26.31
N ILE A 335 -3.40 -20.99 -25.34
CA ILE A 335 -2.79 -20.39 -24.16
C ILE A 335 -1.29 -20.72 -24.19
N PRO A 336 -0.41 -19.73 -24.43
CA PRO A 336 1.02 -19.98 -24.50
C PRO A 336 1.58 -20.63 -23.23
N MET A 337 2.45 -21.62 -23.40
CA MET A 337 3.06 -22.38 -22.30
C MET A 337 4.06 -21.55 -21.50
N ASP A 338 4.66 -20.53 -22.10
CA ASP A 338 5.61 -19.60 -21.49
C ASP A 338 4.93 -18.35 -20.87
N GLY A 339 3.60 -18.27 -20.93
CA GLY A 339 2.83 -17.22 -20.27
C GLY A 339 2.92 -17.33 -18.74
N PRO A 340 2.89 -16.21 -17.99
CA PRO A 340 3.04 -16.20 -16.54
C PRO A 340 1.92 -16.95 -15.82
N TYR A 341 0.71 -17.03 -16.41
CA TYR A 341 -0.40 -17.82 -15.85
C TYR A 341 -0.20 -19.33 -16.07
N SER A 342 0.32 -19.75 -17.23
CA SER A 342 0.61 -21.17 -17.51
C SER A 342 1.76 -21.69 -16.65
N VAL A 343 2.83 -20.91 -16.51
CA VAL A 343 4.01 -21.28 -15.69
C VAL A 343 3.70 -21.25 -14.19
N SER A 344 2.79 -20.40 -13.74
CA SER A 344 2.41 -20.35 -12.31
C SER A 344 1.36 -21.40 -11.91
N GLN A 345 0.62 -21.95 -12.88
CA GLN A 345 -0.38 -23.00 -12.67
C GLN A 345 0.10 -24.40 -13.08
N SER A 346 1.28 -24.52 -13.70
CA SER A 346 1.87 -25.84 -13.94
C SER A 346 2.12 -26.51 -12.59
N THR A 347 1.26 -27.47 -12.28
CA THR A 347 1.60 -28.53 -11.35
C THR A 347 2.68 -29.34 -12.06
N ASP A 348 3.93 -28.93 -11.92
CA ASP A 348 5.07 -29.73 -12.31
C ASP A 348 4.95 -31.07 -11.57
N ASN A 349 4.55 -32.10 -12.33
CA ASN A 349 4.74 -33.50 -11.99
C ASN A 349 5.97 -33.99 -12.72
#